data_AF-A0A7J6ID62-F1
#
_entry.id   AF-A0A7J6ID62-F1
#
_cell.length_a   1.000
_cell.length_b   1.000
_cell.length_c   1.000
_cell.angle_alpha   90.00
_cell.angle_beta   90.00
_cell.angle_gamma   90.00
#
_symmetry.space_group_name_H-M   'P 1'
#
loop_
_entity.id
_entity.type
_entity.pdbx_description
1 polymer ?
#
loop_
_entity_poly.entity_id
_entity_poly.type
_entity_poly.pdbx_seq_one_letter_code
_entity_poly.pdbx_strand_id
1 'polypeptide(L)'
;MDGIKEKMQGISAAVNVNSKRRGFWREDSSNPQGTAAMDTEFGLNSLMGNENDIPWVLGIITITSRLDCLTWILNTHGQYTVANGYKLRFKHSDIAECSNNSTLKAWWKFVWGSKLTPKMKHFIWRVFNQWLPTKVELTKRGMAIDPICAWCKKEKEDICHALWSCTKVLQPRSELEVRFKTTWQPPPPDHVAINTDALLVQDKSGCGLSAVIRDPDGNLIVAETIFMPGFLSV
;
A
#
# COMPACT_ATOMS: atom_id res chain seq x y z
N MET A 1 -23.68 -4.30 2.19
CA MET A 1 -22.36 -3.65 2.30
C MET A 1 -21.30 -4.69 1.95
N ASP A 2 -21.44 -5.33 0.78
CA ASP A 2 -20.86 -6.68 0.53
C ASP A 2 -20.02 -6.76 -0.75
N GLY A 3 -19.64 -5.61 -1.32
CA GLY A 3 -18.97 -5.54 -2.63
C GLY A 3 -17.45 -5.33 -2.61
N ILE A 4 -16.78 -5.44 -1.46
CA ILE A 4 -15.34 -5.07 -1.33
C ILE A 4 -14.46 -6.21 -0.82
N LYS A 5 -15.02 -7.38 -0.46
CA LYS A 5 -14.21 -8.51 0.04
C LYS A 5 -13.63 -9.45 -1.03
N GLU A 6 -13.95 -9.30 -2.31
CA GLU A 6 -13.48 -10.22 -3.37
C GLU A 6 -12.25 -9.76 -4.18
N LYS A 7 -11.69 -8.56 -3.94
CA LYS A 7 -10.61 -8.02 -4.79
C LYS A 7 -9.17 -8.19 -4.29
N MET A 8 -8.90 -9.14 -3.38
CA MET A 8 -7.52 -9.41 -2.91
C MET A 8 -7.00 -10.83 -3.14
N GLN A 9 -7.48 -11.51 -4.18
CA GLN A 9 -6.80 -12.70 -4.72
C GLN A 9 -6.62 -12.53 -6.23
N GLY A 10 -5.44 -12.11 -6.68
CA GLY A 10 -5.25 -11.95 -8.12
C GLY A 10 -3.95 -11.32 -8.57
N ILE A 11 -2.81 -11.65 -7.96
CA ILE A 11 -1.52 -11.54 -8.66
C ILE A 11 -0.72 -12.80 -8.37
N SER A 12 -1.14 -13.90 -8.99
CA SER A 12 -0.24 -14.98 -9.35
C SER A 12 -0.73 -15.50 -10.70
N ALA A 13 -0.16 -14.96 -11.78
CA ALA A 13 -0.42 -15.46 -13.12
C ALA A 13 0.35 -16.77 -13.29
N ALA A 14 -0.23 -17.86 -12.81
CA ALA A 14 0.18 -19.19 -13.19
C ALA A 14 -0.98 -19.76 -14.01
N VAL A 15 -0.76 -19.98 -15.30
CA VAL A 15 -1.76 -20.62 -16.16
C VAL A 15 -1.58 -22.12 -16.00
N ASN A 16 -2.63 -22.77 -15.50
CA ASN A 16 -2.68 -24.22 -15.41
C ASN A 16 -2.98 -24.77 -16.81
N VAL A 17 -2.06 -25.54 -17.39
CA VAL A 17 -2.24 -26.16 -18.72
C VAL A 17 -3.03 -27.47 -18.55
N ASN A 18 -4.28 -27.35 -18.09
CA ASN A 18 -5.45 -28.24 -18.25
C ASN A 18 -6.45 -28.08 -17.09
N SER A 19 -7.00 -26.89 -16.89
CA SER A 19 -8.16 -26.76 -15.99
C SER A 19 -9.48 -26.94 -16.74
N LYS A 20 -9.87 -28.18 -17.03
CA LYS A 20 -11.30 -28.50 -16.93
C LYS A 20 -11.60 -28.70 -15.44
N ARG A 21 -12.60 -27.96 -14.95
CA ARG A 21 -13.28 -28.08 -13.64
C ARG A 21 -12.73 -27.26 -12.47
N ARG A 22 -13.24 -26.02 -12.34
CA ARG A 22 -13.98 -25.65 -11.12
C ARG A 22 -15.37 -25.21 -11.52
N GLY A 23 -16.27 -26.18 -11.55
CA GLY A 23 -17.70 -25.92 -11.60
C GLY A 23 -18.12 -25.18 -10.33
N PHE A 24 -19.02 -24.24 -10.52
CA PHE A 24 -19.84 -23.63 -9.49
C PHE A 24 -20.67 -24.75 -8.85
N TRP A 25 -20.35 -25.15 -7.61
CA TRP A 25 -21.16 -26.13 -6.88
C TRP A 25 -22.45 -25.43 -6.42
N ARG A 26 -23.59 -25.80 -7.01
CA ARG A 26 -24.88 -25.74 -6.30
C ARG A 26 -25.21 -27.16 -5.87
N GLU A 27 -25.38 -27.36 -4.58
CA GLU A 27 -26.05 -28.53 -4.06
C GLU A 27 -27.52 -28.46 -4.48
N ASP A 28 -27.94 -29.40 -5.32
CA ASP A 28 -29.36 -29.72 -5.50
C ASP A 28 -29.63 -30.96 -4.65
N SER A 29 -30.50 -30.82 -3.66
CA SER A 29 -30.81 -31.81 -2.63
C SER A 29 -31.73 -32.94 -3.12
N SER A 30 -31.82 -33.18 -4.43
CA SER A 30 -32.84 -34.07 -5.01
C SER A 30 -32.33 -35.25 -5.86
N ASN A 31 -31.03 -35.52 -6.00
CA ASN A 31 -30.56 -36.67 -6.79
C ASN A 31 -29.50 -37.55 -6.08
N PRO A 32 -29.82 -38.79 -5.64
CA PRO A 32 -28.91 -39.64 -4.87
C PRO A 32 -27.90 -40.46 -5.70
N GLN A 33 -27.82 -40.29 -7.02
CA GLN A 33 -26.86 -41.04 -7.85
C GLN A 33 -26.02 -40.07 -8.69
N GLY A 34 -24.81 -39.80 -8.20
CA GLY A 34 -23.86 -38.81 -8.71
C GLY A 34 -23.21 -39.17 -10.03
N THR A 35 -23.95 -39.06 -11.13
CA THR A 35 -23.39 -38.97 -12.49
C THR A 35 -24.09 -37.85 -13.25
N ALA A 36 -23.57 -36.63 -13.15
CA ALA A 36 -23.95 -35.56 -14.07
C ALA A 36 -22.98 -35.57 -15.25
N ALA A 37 -23.44 -36.08 -16.39
CA ALA A 37 -22.82 -35.83 -17.68
C ALA A 37 -22.87 -34.32 -17.95
N MET A 38 -21.74 -33.73 -18.29
CA MET A 38 -21.65 -32.31 -18.62
C MET A 38 -21.79 -32.22 -20.14
N ASP A 39 -22.88 -31.63 -20.62
CA ASP A 39 -23.12 -31.37 -22.03
C ASP A 39 -21.95 -30.55 -22.60
N THR A 40 -21.10 -31.22 -23.38
CA THR A 40 -19.77 -30.74 -23.78
C THR A 40 -19.80 -29.57 -24.76
N GLU A 41 -20.96 -29.26 -25.33
CA GLU A 41 -21.10 -28.32 -26.44
C GLU A 41 -21.32 -26.87 -25.98
N PHE A 42 -22.05 -26.65 -24.88
CA PHE A 42 -22.41 -25.29 -24.45
C PHE A 42 -21.26 -24.55 -23.73
N GLY A 43 -20.33 -25.28 -23.12
CA GLY A 43 -19.26 -24.72 -22.29
C GLY A 43 -18.03 -24.20 -23.06
N LEU A 44 -17.81 -24.64 -24.31
CA LEU A 44 -16.64 -24.26 -25.10
C LEU A 44 -16.80 -22.91 -25.81
N ASN A 45 -18.01 -22.63 -26.32
CA ASN A 45 -18.31 -21.39 -27.07
C ASN A 45 -18.22 -20.13 -26.19
N SER A 46 -18.43 -20.26 -24.87
CA SER A 46 -18.37 -19.11 -23.95
C SER A 46 -16.97 -18.77 -23.45
N LEU A 47 -15.98 -19.64 -23.65
CA LEU A 47 -14.60 -19.49 -23.10
C LEU A 47 -13.56 -19.20 -24.19
N MET A 48 -13.84 -19.60 -25.43
CA MET A 48 -12.99 -19.39 -26.58
C MET A 48 -13.72 -18.45 -27.55
N GLY A 49 -13.24 -17.22 -27.68
CA GLY A 49 -13.93 -16.16 -28.43
C GLY A 49 -14.06 -16.37 -29.95
N ASN A 50 -13.73 -17.57 -30.48
CA ASN A 50 -13.81 -17.90 -31.90
C ASN A 50 -14.11 -19.40 -32.11
N GLU A 51 -15.23 -19.70 -32.77
CA GLU A 51 -15.73 -21.07 -33.01
C GLU A 51 -14.81 -21.88 -33.93
N ASN A 52 -13.96 -21.22 -34.72
CA ASN A 52 -13.03 -21.87 -35.65
C ASN A 52 -11.85 -22.58 -34.96
N ASP A 53 -11.60 -22.29 -33.69
CA ASP A 53 -10.46 -22.84 -32.93
C ASP A 53 -10.81 -24.18 -32.24
N ILE A 54 -12.09 -24.54 -32.19
CA ILE A 54 -12.62 -25.73 -31.50
C ILE A 54 -12.01 -27.04 -32.05
N PRO A 55 -11.90 -27.27 -33.37
CA PRO A 55 -11.32 -28.51 -33.90
C PRO A 55 -9.85 -28.70 -33.51
N TRP A 56 -9.10 -27.60 -33.40
CA TRP A 56 -7.68 -27.61 -33.06
C TRP A 56 -7.45 -27.92 -31.58
N VAL A 57 -8.28 -27.36 -30.69
CA VAL A 57 -8.21 -27.63 -29.25
C VAL A 57 -8.61 -29.07 -28.94
N LEU A 58 -9.64 -29.59 -29.61
CA LEU A 58 -10.07 -30.98 -29.45
C LEU A 58 -9.04 -31.98 -30.01
N GLY A 59 -8.20 -31.55 -30.95
CA GLY A 59 -7.11 -32.35 -31.52
C GLY A 59 -5.83 -32.40 -30.66
N ILE A 60 -5.75 -31.65 -29.56
CA ILE A 60 -4.57 -31.67 -28.68
C ILE A 60 -4.55 -33.00 -27.91
N ILE A 61 -3.61 -33.87 -28.26
CA ILE A 61 -3.34 -35.10 -27.51
C ILE A 61 -2.81 -34.71 -26.12
N THR A 62 -3.64 -34.92 -25.10
CA THR A 62 -3.25 -34.68 -23.71
C THR A 62 -2.58 -35.92 -23.15
N ILE A 63 -1.32 -35.79 -22.74
CA ILE A 63 -0.57 -36.88 -22.10
C ILE A 63 -1.03 -36.96 -20.65
N THR A 64 -1.96 -37.88 -20.35
CA THR A 64 -2.60 -38.04 -19.04
C THR A 64 -1.73 -38.72 -17.98
N SER A 65 -0.50 -39.12 -18.33
CA SER A 65 0.42 -39.83 -17.43
C SER A 65 1.33 -38.93 -16.58
N ARG A 66 1.20 -37.60 -16.68
CA ARG A 66 1.96 -36.63 -15.86
C ARG A 66 1.04 -35.79 -15.00
N LEU A 67 1.51 -35.48 -13.79
CA LEU A 67 0.86 -34.53 -12.87
C LEU A 67 1.00 -33.10 -13.40
N ASP A 68 -0.03 -32.29 -13.19
CA ASP A 68 -0.04 -30.88 -13.56
C ASP A 68 1.11 -30.12 -12.89
N CYS A 69 1.73 -29.20 -13.63
CA CYS A 69 2.73 -28.29 -13.09
C CYS A 69 2.46 -26.86 -13.54
N LEU A 70 2.78 -25.89 -12.67
CA LEU A 70 2.70 -24.48 -13.03
C LEU A 70 3.82 -24.16 -14.00
N THR A 71 3.46 -23.66 -15.19
CA THR A 71 4.41 -23.23 -16.20
C THR A 71 4.25 -21.74 -16.51
N TRP A 72 5.37 -21.07 -16.72
CA TRP A 72 5.43 -19.68 -17.14
C TRP A 72 5.45 -19.60 -18.67
N ILE A 73 4.34 -19.17 -19.27
CA ILE A 73 4.15 -19.20 -20.74
C ILE A 73 5.08 -18.25 -21.50
N LEU A 74 5.63 -17.24 -20.82
CA LEU A 74 6.38 -16.16 -21.47
C LEU A 74 7.88 -16.45 -21.58
N ASN A 75 8.31 -17.69 -21.30
CA ASN A 75 9.63 -18.18 -21.67
C ASN A 75 9.60 -19.62 -22.16
N THR A 76 10.58 -19.98 -22.97
CA THR A 76 10.75 -21.33 -23.55
C THR A 76 11.03 -22.41 -22.50
N HIS A 77 11.46 -22.01 -21.30
CA HIS A 77 11.79 -22.93 -20.21
C HIS A 77 10.64 -23.17 -19.23
N GLY A 78 9.52 -22.45 -19.34
CA GLY A 78 8.36 -22.64 -18.48
C GLY A 78 8.57 -22.23 -17.02
N GLN A 79 9.69 -21.58 -16.66
CA GLN A 79 10.03 -21.26 -15.26
C GLN A 79 9.84 -19.78 -14.95
N TYR A 80 9.10 -19.48 -13.87
CA TYR A 80 8.98 -18.11 -13.38
C TYR A 80 10.27 -17.65 -12.68
N THR A 81 10.70 -16.43 -12.99
CA THR A 81 11.72 -15.72 -12.21
C THR A 81 11.23 -14.31 -11.92
N VAL A 82 11.64 -13.73 -10.79
CA VAL A 82 11.30 -12.35 -10.40
C VAL A 82 11.70 -11.36 -11.52
N ALA A 83 12.86 -11.57 -12.14
CA ALA A 83 13.34 -10.76 -13.26
C ALA A 83 12.39 -10.81 -14.47
N ASN A 84 11.84 -11.99 -14.81
CA ASN A 84 10.88 -12.13 -15.90
C ASN A 84 9.52 -11.51 -15.55
N GLY A 85 9.10 -11.60 -14.28
CA GLY A 85 7.91 -10.91 -13.78
C GLY A 85 8.02 -9.39 -13.92
N TYR A 86 9.16 -8.80 -13.55
CA TYR A 86 9.41 -7.38 -13.74
C TYR A 86 9.48 -7.00 -15.23
N LYS A 87 10.19 -7.78 -16.06
CA LYS A 87 10.23 -7.56 -17.51
C LYS A 87 8.83 -7.56 -18.13
N LEU A 88 7.96 -8.48 -17.73
CA LEU A 88 6.56 -8.50 -18.15
C LEU A 88 5.84 -7.23 -17.72
N ARG A 89 5.98 -6.83 -16.45
CA ARG A 89 5.33 -5.64 -15.89
C ARG A 89 5.71 -4.37 -16.64
N PHE A 90 6.97 -4.26 -17.10
CA PHE A 90 7.45 -3.09 -17.83
C PHE A 90 7.18 -3.15 -19.34
N LYS A 91 7.17 -4.34 -19.95
CA LYS A 91 6.84 -4.51 -21.38
C LYS A 91 5.35 -4.40 -21.67
N HIS A 92 4.52 -4.74 -20.69
CA HIS A 92 3.06 -4.72 -20.77
C HIS A 92 2.48 -3.93 -19.60
N SER A 93 2.87 -2.66 -19.46
CA SER A 93 2.23 -1.74 -18.49
C SER A 93 0.71 -1.70 -18.65
N ASP A 94 0.25 -1.90 -19.88
CA ASP A 94 -1.13 -1.70 -20.29
C ASP A 94 -2.01 -2.94 -20.09
N ILE A 95 -1.42 -4.15 -20.02
CA ILE A 95 -2.18 -5.41 -19.85
C ILE A 95 -2.63 -5.62 -18.40
N ALA A 96 -2.06 -4.88 -17.45
CA ALA A 96 -2.47 -4.91 -16.05
C ALA A 96 -3.49 -3.82 -15.67
N GLU A 97 -3.96 -3.02 -16.64
CA GLU A 97 -4.98 -2.01 -16.40
C GLU A 97 -6.37 -2.62 -16.53
N CYS A 98 -6.86 -3.23 -15.45
CA CYS A 98 -8.31 -3.32 -15.28
C CYS A 98 -8.84 -1.93 -14.89
N SER A 99 -9.70 -1.39 -15.77
CA SER A 99 -10.39 -0.08 -15.73
C SER A 99 -9.57 1.16 -16.13
N ASN A 100 -10.19 2.01 -16.98
CA ASN A 100 -9.66 3.28 -17.50
C ASN A 100 -9.00 4.14 -16.40
N ASN A 101 -7.67 4.06 -16.27
CA ASN A 101 -6.86 4.81 -15.29
C ASN A 101 -6.42 6.19 -15.83
N SER A 102 -6.93 6.61 -16.99
CA SER A 102 -6.56 7.87 -17.64
C SER A 102 -6.78 9.10 -16.75
N THR A 103 -7.91 9.14 -16.03
CA THR A 103 -8.25 10.25 -15.13
C THR A 103 -7.34 10.33 -13.91
N LEU A 104 -7.02 9.17 -13.31
CA LEU A 104 -6.09 9.08 -12.17
C LEU A 104 -4.65 9.41 -12.59
N LYS A 105 -4.23 8.97 -13.78
CA LYS A 105 -2.93 9.34 -14.37
C LYS A 105 -2.83 10.85 -14.62
N ALA A 106 -3.89 11.46 -15.15
CA ALA A 106 -3.97 12.91 -15.33
C ALA A 106 -3.93 13.66 -13.99
N TRP A 107 -4.64 13.17 -12.98
CA TRP A 107 -4.61 13.73 -11.62
C TRP A 107 -3.21 13.72 -11.02
N TRP A 108 -2.50 12.59 -11.08
CA TRP A 108 -1.13 12.51 -10.57
C TRP A 108 -0.17 13.43 -11.34
N LYS A 109 -0.31 13.53 -12.67
CA LYS A 109 0.46 14.49 -13.47
C LYS A 109 0.25 15.93 -12.98
N PHE A 110 -0.98 16.30 -12.67
CA PHE A 110 -1.31 17.61 -12.11
C PHE A 110 -0.69 17.82 -10.71
N VAL A 111 -0.86 16.87 -9.79
CA VAL A 111 -0.32 16.98 -8.42
C VAL A 111 1.20 17.12 -8.43
N TRP A 112 1.89 16.29 -9.20
CA TRP A 112 3.36 16.32 -9.29
C TRP A 112 3.90 17.53 -10.05
N GLY A 113 3.16 18.04 -11.03
CA GLY A 113 3.48 19.27 -11.77
C GLY A 113 3.17 20.58 -11.03
N SER A 114 2.46 20.53 -9.90
CA SER A 114 2.11 21.72 -9.13
C SER A 114 3.32 22.39 -8.47
N LYS A 115 3.18 23.69 -8.12
CA LYS A 115 4.19 24.47 -7.36
C LYS A 115 4.21 24.15 -5.85
N LEU A 116 3.55 23.08 -5.42
CA LEU A 116 3.52 22.66 -4.03
C LEU A 116 4.89 22.15 -3.57
N THR A 117 5.18 22.30 -2.27
CA THR A 117 6.38 21.71 -1.67
C THR A 117 6.35 20.18 -1.78
N PRO A 118 7.50 19.49 -1.85
CA PRO A 118 7.55 18.03 -1.87
C PRO A 118 6.76 17.40 -0.72
N LYS A 119 6.85 18.00 0.48
CA LYS A 119 6.09 17.56 1.67
C LYS A 119 4.58 17.55 1.44
N MET A 120 4.03 18.57 0.79
CA MET A 120 2.60 18.65 0.49
C MET A 120 2.18 17.62 -0.57
N LYS A 121 2.99 17.44 -1.62
CA LYS A 121 2.73 16.44 -2.68
C LYS A 121 2.69 15.03 -2.09
N HIS A 122 3.67 14.70 -1.24
CA HIS A 122 3.68 13.43 -0.51
C HIS A 122 2.48 13.28 0.43
N PHE A 123 2.09 14.34 1.13
CA PHE A 123 0.91 14.30 1.99
C PHE A 123 -0.37 13.99 1.20
N ILE A 124 -0.59 14.68 0.07
CA ILE A 124 -1.71 14.39 -0.85
C ILE A 124 -1.65 12.94 -1.30
N TRP A 125 -0.47 12.46 -1.71
CA TRP A 125 -0.30 11.06 -2.10
C TRP A 125 -0.73 10.09 -0.99
N ARG A 126 -0.34 10.35 0.26
CA ARG A 126 -0.73 9.51 1.40
C ARG A 126 -2.24 9.54 1.68
N VAL A 127 -2.87 10.70 1.55
CA VAL A 127 -4.32 10.86 1.72
C VAL A 127 -5.08 9.99 0.73
N PHE A 128 -4.78 10.12 -0.57
CA PHE A 128 -5.49 9.40 -1.63
C PHE A 128 -5.27 7.88 -1.58
N ASN A 129 -4.12 7.43 -1.09
CA ASN A 129 -3.83 6.00 -0.96
C ASN A 129 -4.31 5.39 0.37
N GLN A 130 -4.98 6.14 1.25
CA GLN A 130 -5.35 5.68 2.59
C GLN A 130 -4.15 5.32 3.50
N TRP A 131 -3.00 5.98 3.29
CA TRP A 131 -1.76 5.76 4.06
C TRP A 131 -1.64 6.62 5.33
N LEU A 132 -2.64 7.44 5.62
CA LEU A 132 -2.69 8.14 6.91
C LEU A 132 -3.05 7.14 8.02
N PRO A 133 -2.40 7.25 9.20
CA PRO A 133 -2.65 6.34 10.32
C PRO A 133 -3.92 6.75 11.07
N THR A 134 -5.04 6.91 10.39
CA THR A 134 -6.33 7.16 11.04
C THR A 134 -6.84 5.87 11.66
N LYS A 135 -7.60 5.94 12.75
CA LYS A 135 -8.00 4.74 13.48
C LYS A 135 -8.76 3.75 12.61
N VAL A 136 -9.62 4.25 11.70
CA VAL A 136 -10.31 3.40 10.72
C VAL A 136 -9.33 2.63 9.82
N GLU A 137 -8.30 3.29 9.29
CA GLU A 137 -7.29 2.61 8.46
C GLU A 137 -6.40 1.66 9.26
N LEU A 138 -6.11 1.97 10.53
CA LEU A 138 -5.37 1.08 11.41
C LEU A 138 -6.17 -0.18 11.75
N THR A 139 -7.47 -0.07 12.02
CA THR A 139 -8.36 -1.22 12.23
C THR A 139 -8.46 -2.09 10.98
N LYS A 140 -8.53 -1.50 9.78
CA LYS A 140 -8.48 -2.25 8.51
C LYS A 140 -7.18 -3.05 8.34
N ARG A 141 -6.06 -2.57 8.91
CA ARG A 141 -4.77 -3.25 8.93
C ARG A 141 -4.63 -4.31 10.04
N GLY A 142 -5.71 -4.60 10.77
CA GLY A 142 -5.73 -5.64 11.80
C GLY A 142 -5.33 -5.17 13.20
N MET A 143 -5.16 -3.86 13.43
CA MET A 143 -4.97 -3.36 14.78
C MET A 143 -6.29 -3.37 15.57
N ALA A 144 -6.27 -4.02 16.74
CA ALA A 144 -7.40 -4.07 17.67
C ALA A 144 -7.52 -2.76 18.47
N ILE A 145 -7.91 -1.68 17.79
CA ILE A 145 -8.16 -0.37 18.40
C ILE A 145 -9.61 0.06 18.17
N ASP A 146 -10.14 0.85 19.09
CA ASP A 146 -11.44 1.50 18.94
C ASP A 146 -11.37 2.56 17.82
N PRO A 147 -12.16 2.44 16.73
CA PRO A 147 -12.14 3.37 15.61
C PRO A 147 -12.74 4.74 15.92
N ILE A 148 -13.34 4.95 17.10
CA ILE A 148 -13.93 6.24 17.48
C ILE A 148 -12.84 7.31 17.67
N CYS A 149 -13.08 8.49 17.09
CA CYS A 149 -12.19 9.63 17.17
C CYS A 149 -11.91 10.04 18.62
N ALA A 150 -10.63 10.13 18.97
CA ALA A 150 -10.20 10.47 20.33
C ALA A 150 -10.61 11.90 20.75
N TRP A 151 -10.82 12.78 19.77
CA TRP A 151 -11.10 14.20 19.98
C TRP A 151 -12.59 14.46 20.18
N CYS A 152 -13.42 14.08 19.20
CA CYS A 152 -14.85 14.34 19.28
C CYS A 152 -15.61 13.28 20.08
N LYS A 153 -15.07 12.05 20.20
CA LYS A 153 -15.70 10.89 20.84
C LYS A 153 -17.10 10.54 20.33
N LYS A 154 -17.43 10.95 19.10
CA LYS A 154 -18.77 10.80 18.50
C LYS A 154 -18.75 9.96 17.23
N GLU A 155 -17.81 10.24 16.34
CA GLU A 155 -17.72 9.62 15.01
C GLU A 155 -16.44 8.78 14.88
N LYS A 156 -16.42 7.91 13.88
CA LYS A 156 -15.22 7.13 13.53
C LYS A 156 -14.15 8.05 12.93
N GLU A 157 -12.90 7.81 13.29
CA GLU A 157 -11.76 8.57 12.79
C GLU A 157 -11.30 8.01 11.44
N ASP A 158 -12.01 8.38 10.37
CA ASP A 158 -11.53 8.22 9.00
C ASP A 158 -10.71 9.46 8.54
N ILE A 159 -10.21 9.42 7.31
CA ILE A 159 -9.35 10.48 6.77
C ILE A 159 -10.10 11.81 6.65
N CYS A 160 -11.36 11.80 6.23
CA CYS A 160 -12.14 13.01 6.10
C CYS A 160 -12.44 13.61 7.47
N HIS A 161 -12.83 12.78 8.43
CA HIS A 161 -13.07 13.20 9.81
C HIS A 161 -11.80 13.77 10.45
N ALA A 162 -10.66 13.07 10.31
CA ALA A 162 -9.39 13.50 10.87
C ALA A 162 -8.88 14.83 10.28
N LEU A 163 -9.15 15.11 9.00
CA LEU A 163 -8.64 16.29 8.32
C LEU A 163 -9.61 17.48 8.30
N TRP A 164 -10.91 17.24 8.15
CA TRP A 164 -11.87 18.28 7.78
C TRP A 164 -13.22 18.25 8.49
N SER A 165 -13.64 17.13 9.08
CA SER A 165 -15.01 17.04 9.65
C SER A 165 -15.04 17.01 11.17
N CYS A 166 -13.90 16.75 11.83
CA CYS A 166 -13.85 16.75 13.28
C CYS A 166 -14.02 18.18 13.84
N THR A 167 -15.16 18.42 14.47
CA THR A 167 -15.51 19.71 15.09
C THR A 167 -14.50 20.19 16.11
N LYS A 168 -13.75 19.29 16.75
CA LYS A 168 -12.68 19.60 17.71
C LYS A 168 -11.32 19.88 17.07
N VAL A 169 -11.06 19.37 15.87
CA VAL A 169 -9.84 19.65 15.10
C VAL A 169 -9.98 20.97 14.32
N LEU A 170 -11.19 21.29 13.87
CA LEU A 170 -11.50 22.51 13.12
C LEU A 170 -11.65 23.77 13.98
N GLN A 171 -11.58 23.67 15.32
CA GLN A 171 -11.68 24.87 16.15
C GLN A 171 -10.53 25.83 15.82
N PRO A 172 -10.78 27.14 15.65
CA PRO A 172 -9.73 28.12 15.39
C PRO A 172 -8.61 28.00 16.41
N ARG A 173 -7.36 28.05 15.93
CA ARG A 173 -6.15 27.87 16.74
C ARG A 173 -6.12 28.73 18.01
N SER A 174 -6.81 29.88 18.02
CA SER A 174 -6.94 30.76 19.18
C SER A 174 -7.56 30.10 20.42
N GLU A 175 -8.41 29.09 20.27
CA GLU A 175 -8.97 28.33 21.41
C GLU A 175 -8.15 27.07 21.77
N LEU A 176 -7.32 26.57 20.83
CA LEU A 176 -6.47 25.38 21.01
C LEU A 176 -5.06 25.69 21.50
N GLU A 177 -4.64 26.97 21.53
CA GLU A 177 -3.36 27.41 22.12
C GLU A 177 -3.22 27.07 23.61
N VAL A 178 -4.29 26.62 24.27
CA VAL A 178 -4.26 26.19 25.68
C VAL A 178 -3.59 24.80 25.87
N ARG A 179 -3.25 24.02 24.83
CA ARG A 179 -2.72 22.65 25.04
C ARG A 179 -1.37 22.26 24.43
N PHE A 180 -0.72 23.14 23.67
CA PHE A 180 0.66 22.93 23.24
C PHE A 180 1.57 24.10 23.57
N LYS A 181 1.27 24.82 24.65
CA LYS A 181 2.31 25.61 25.29
C LYS A 181 3.25 24.62 25.98
N THR A 182 4.20 24.07 25.22
CA THR A 182 5.44 23.53 25.76
C THR A 182 6.21 24.72 26.32
N THR A 183 5.69 25.30 27.40
CA THR A 183 6.49 26.13 28.28
C THR A 183 7.55 25.19 28.80
N TRP A 184 8.81 25.47 28.45
CA TRP A 184 9.94 24.73 28.98
C TRP A 184 9.75 24.56 30.49
N GLN A 185 9.81 23.32 30.94
CA GLN A 185 9.84 22.99 32.35
C GLN A 185 11.30 22.67 32.69
N PRO A 186 11.85 23.28 33.74
CA PRO A 186 13.21 22.98 34.15
C PRO A 186 13.33 21.48 34.48
N PRO A 187 14.44 20.84 34.10
CA PRO A 187 14.73 19.51 34.60
C PRO A 187 14.90 19.54 36.14
N PRO A 188 14.81 18.41 36.84
CA PRO A 188 15.06 18.35 38.28
C PRO A 188 16.44 18.94 38.67
N PRO A 189 16.64 19.42 39.91
CA PRO A 189 17.85 20.13 40.32
C PRO A 189 19.19 19.38 40.13
N ASP A 190 19.13 18.06 40.01
CA ASP A 190 20.26 17.13 39.79
C ASP A 190 20.45 16.73 38.32
N HIS A 191 19.69 17.33 37.40
CA HIS A 191 19.70 17.04 35.97
C HIS A 191 20.11 18.27 35.16
N VAL A 192 20.59 18.02 33.93
CA VAL A 192 20.88 19.08 32.95
C VAL A 192 20.03 18.87 31.71
N ALA A 193 19.70 19.97 31.02
CA ALA A 193 19.04 19.90 29.71
C ALA A 193 20.11 19.89 28.62
N ILE A 194 20.14 18.84 27.80
CA ILE A 194 21.06 18.71 26.67
C ILE A 194 20.25 18.79 25.37
N ASN A 195 20.50 19.84 24.59
CA ASN A 195 19.95 20.00 23.26
C ASN A 195 21.02 19.62 22.25
N THR A 196 20.73 18.67 21.37
CA THR A 196 21.66 18.25 20.31
C THR A 196 21.02 18.47 18.95
N ASP A 197 21.76 19.12 18.05
CA ASP A 197 21.40 19.29 16.66
C ASP A 197 22.52 18.78 15.75
N ALA A 198 22.17 18.37 14.53
CA ALA A 198 23.12 17.90 13.53
C ALA A 198 22.91 18.64 12.21
N LEU A 199 24.02 18.99 11.55
CA LEU A 199 24.05 19.63 10.24
C LEU A 199 24.87 18.80 9.26
N LEU A 200 24.27 18.44 8.12
CA LEU A 200 25.02 17.85 7.01
C LEU A 200 25.68 18.96 6.20
N VAL A 201 27.00 18.87 5.98
CA VAL A 201 27.74 19.84 5.18
C VAL A 201 27.93 19.26 3.78
N GLN A 202 27.26 19.82 2.77
CA GLN A 202 27.28 19.25 1.41
C GLN A 202 28.67 19.36 0.75
N ASP A 203 29.39 20.46 0.98
CA ASP A 203 30.70 20.71 0.36
C ASP A 203 31.86 20.00 1.07
N LYS A 204 31.64 19.50 2.29
CA LYS A 204 32.64 18.77 3.07
C LYS A 204 32.01 17.45 3.48
N SER A 205 32.35 16.34 2.81
CA SER A 205 31.83 14.99 3.10
C SER A 205 31.91 14.66 4.60
N GLY A 206 30.84 14.96 5.36
CA GLY A 206 30.83 14.92 6.82
C GLY A 206 29.65 15.67 7.42
N CYS A 207 29.52 15.57 8.74
CA CYS A 207 28.44 16.23 9.49
C CYS A 207 28.99 17.00 10.70
N GLY A 208 28.38 18.15 10.98
CA GLY A 208 28.56 18.86 12.24
C GLY A 208 27.55 18.35 13.26
N LEU A 209 28.02 18.01 14.46
CA LEU A 209 27.21 17.78 15.64
C LEU A 209 27.40 18.94 16.59
N SER A 210 26.32 19.43 17.19
CA SER A 210 26.40 20.46 18.22
C SER A 210 25.55 20.09 19.42
N ALA A 211 26.08 20.32 20.62
CA ALA A 211 25.37 20.15 21.87
C ALA A 211 25.37 21.45 22.68
N VAL A 212 24.22 21.78 23.27
CA VAL A 212 24.04 22.88 24.21
C VAL A 212 23.52 22.29 25.51
N ILE A 213 24.25 22.49 26.60
CA ILE A 213 23.95 21.98 27.94
C ILE A 213 23.55 23.15 28.83
N ARG A 214 22.41 23.03 29.49
CA ARG A 214 21.88 24.04 30.44
C ARG A 214 21.61 23.43 31.80
N ASP A 215 21.75 24.25 32.83
CA ASP A 215 21.37 23.91 34.20
C ASP A 215 19.83 23.91 34.37
N PRO A 216 19.32 23.49 35.54
CA PRO A 216 17.90 23.56 35.88
C PRO A 216 17.31 24.97 35.86
N ASP A 217 18.11 26.02 35.99
CA ASP A 217 17.64 27.41 35.93
C ASP A 217 17.62 27.96 34.48
N GLY A 218 18.11 27.16 33.52
CA GLY A 218 18.18 27.50 32.10
C GLY A 218 19.45 28.24 31.68
N ASN A 219 20.39 28.46 32.61
CA ASN A 219 21.68 29.06 32.32
C ASN A 219 22.54 28.11 31.49
N LEU A 220 23.34 28.69 30.59
CA LEU A 220 24.25 27.94 29.75
C LEU A 220 25.41 27.39 30.59
N ILE A 221 25.61 26.08 30.57
CA ILE A 221 26.80 25.43 31.13
C ILE A 221 27.86 25.28 30.03
N VAL A 222 27.49 24.65 28.90
CA VAL A 222 28.40 24.35 27.79
C VAL A 222 27.68 24.46 26.45
N ALA A 223 28.37 24.96 25.43
CA ALA A 223 27.98 24.80 24.04
C ALA A 223 29.19 24.34 23.24
N GLU A 224 29.08 23.21 22.57
CA GLU A 224 30.19 22.62 21.81
C GLU A 224 29.72 22.13 20.45
N THR A 225 30.57 22.28 19.44
CA THR A 225 30.33 21.82 18.07
C THR A 225 31.53 21.01 17.59
N ILE A 226 31.28 19.80 17.11
CA ILE A 226 32.28 18.88 16.58
C ILE A 226 31.95 18.60 15.12
N PHE A 227 32.95 18.69 14.23
CA PHE A 227 32.82 18.25 12.85
C PHE A 227 33.38 16.84 12.70
N MET A 228 32.55 15.93 12.20
CA MET A 228 32.95 14.56 11.91
C MET A 228 33.13 14.38 10.39
N PRO A 229 34.37 14.28 9.88
CA PRO A 229 34.62 14.00 8.47
C PRO A 229 34.27 12.55 8.12
N GLY A 230 33.86 12.30 6.88
CA GLY A 230 33.69 10.97 6.31
C GLY A 230 32.38 10.24 6.61
N PHE A 231 31.42 10.87 7.31
CA PHE A 231 30.12 10.25 7.59
C PHE A 231 29.14 10.47 6.44
N LEU A 232 29.22 9.61 5.41
CA LEU A 232 28.17 9.41 4.41
C LEU A 232 27.81 7.93 4.44
N SER A 233 26.87 7.53 5.28
CA SER A 233 26.26 6.20 5.13
C SER A 233 25.25 6.25 3.98
N VAL A 234 25.39 5.27 3.09
CA VAL A 234 24.56 4.99 1.90
C VAL A 234 23.07 4.94 2.21
#